data_AF-A0A0C3L6H2-F1
#
_entry.id   AF-A0A0C3L6H2-F1
#
_cell.length_a   1.000
_cell.length_b   1.000
_cell.length_c   1.000
_cell.angle_alpha   90.00
_cell.angle_beta   90.00
_cell.angle_gamma   90.00
#
_symmetry.space_group_name_H-M   'P 1'
#
loop_
_entity.id
_entity.type
_entity.pdbx_description
1 polymer ?
#
loop_
_entity_poly.entity_id
_entity_poly.type
_entity_poly.pdbx_seq_one_letter_code
_entity_poly.pdbx_strand_id
1 'polypeptide(L)'
;MFPAYFRSLDLDAETLANRYYKDYGLALRGLIRHHQIDPLDFDRKCDGALPLDDVLKPNPDTIQLLKDFDRKKTRVWALTNAYKDHANRVLKVLGLSEYIEEIVFCDYPSPDFSCKPEPFFYQQALNQAGVTDPSKCYFIDDSLKNVVAAKKLGWGSCVLYRESTPDPSNPVVSGGDPSTAGIDATITSLQELRTVWSHLFKDDSA
;
A
#
# COMPACT_ATOMS: atom_id res chain seq x y z
N MET A 1 14.27 10.44 4.60
CA MET A 1 13.77 11.37 3.56
C MET A 1 12.91 12.48 4.14
N PHE A 2 11.77 12.16 4.79
CA PHE A 2 10.95 13.16 5.50
C PHE A 2 11.74 14.07 6.45
N PRO A 3 12.69 13.57 7.27
CA PRO A 3 13.38 14.45 8.22
C PRO A 3 14.22 15.55 7.56
N ALA A 4 14.69 15.35 6.32
CA ALA A 4 15.46 16.36 5.61
C ALA A 4 14.57 17.52 5.14
N TYR A 5 13.35 17.23 4.67
CA TYR A 5 12.40 18.27 4.27
C TYR A 5 11.94 19.10 5.48
N PHE A 6 11.60 18.45 6.60
CA PHE A 6 11.25 19.16 7.84
C PHE A 6 12.40 20.06 8.33
N ARG A 7 13.64 19.56 8.29
CA ARG A 7 14.82 20.38 8.62
C ARG A 7 15.01 21.56 7.67
N SER A 8 14.68 21.43 6.38
CA SER A 8 14.74 22.56 5.43
C SER A 8 13.73 23.67 5.74
N LEU A 9 12.71 23.38 6.55
CA LEU A 9 11.73 24.34 7.05
C LEU A 9 12.03 24.81 8.48
N ASP A 10 13.20 24.47 9.04
CA ASP A 10 13.58 24.73 10.44
C ASP A 10 12.59 24.12 11.47
N LEU A 11 12.05 22.94 11.14
CA LEU A 11 11.09 22.22 11.96
C LEU A 11 11.73 21.03 12.68
N ASP A 12 11.23 20.72 13.89
CA ASP A 12 11.56 19.48 14.59
C ASP A 12 10.98 18.27 13.83
N ALA A 13 11.83 17.71 12.98
CA ALA A 13 11.50 16.65 12.05
C ALA A 13 10.91 15.41 12.71
N GLU A 14 11.49 14.96 13.82
CA GLU A 14 11.10 13.70 14.43
C GLU A 14 9.79 13.85 15.20
N THR A 15 9.69 14.91 16.01
CA THR A 15 8.48 15.19 16.78
C THR A 15 7.29 15.48 15.87
N LEU A 16 7.47 16.33 14.85
CA LEU A 16 6.36 16.75 13.99
C LEU A 16 5.97 15.67 12.98
N ALA A 17 6.91 14.90 12.42
CA ALA A 17 6.54 13.79 11.54
C ALA A 17 5.71 12.74 12.31
N ASN A 18 6.15 12.36 13.51
CA ASN A 18 5.41 11.42 14.36
C ASN A 18 4.04 11.96 14.77
N ARG A 19 3.99 13.24 15.19
CA ARG A 19 2.73 13.90 15.56
C ARG A 19 1.77 13.97 14.37
N TYR A 20 2.21 14.45 13.22
CA TYR A 20 1.35 14.60 12.05
C TYR A 20 0.92 13.27 11.48
N TYR A 21 1.78 12.26 11.52
CA TYR A 21 1.37 10.91 11.17
C TYR A 21 0.27 10.39 12.12
N LYS A 22 0.40 10.63 13.43
CA LYS A 22 -0.59 10.23 14.43
C LYS A 22 -1.91 11.00 14.30
N ASP A 23 -1.83 12.31 14.10
CA ASP A 23 -2.98 13.21 14.10
C ASP A 23 -3.73 13.22 12.74
N TYR A 24 -3.03 12.96 11.63
CA TYR A 24 -3.57 13.13 10.26
C TYR A 24 -3.42 11.90 9.35
N GLY A 25 -2.86 10.78 9.83
CA GLY A 25 -2.64 9.55 9.06
C GLY A 25 -1.48 9.62 8.05
N LEU A 26 -1.09 10.82 7.63
CA LEU A 26 0.06 11.08 6.77
C LEU A 26 0.73 12.39 7.20
N ALA A 27 2.05 12.35 7.42
CA ALA A 27 2.80 13.52 7.91
C ALA A 27 2.67 14.75 6.99
N LEU A 28 2.55 14.54 5.68
CA LEU A 28 2.33 15.57 4.67
C LEU A 28 1.09 16.43 4.96
N ARG A 29 -0.03 15.85 5.40
CA ARG A 29 -1.25 16.62 5.68
C ARG A 29 -1.07 17.61 6.82
N GLY A 30 -0.30 17.24 7.84
CA GLY A 30 0.06 18.17 8.91
C GLY A 30 0.93 19.32 8.41
N LEU A 31 1.88 19.04 7.50
CA LEU A 31 2.69 20.07 6.86
C LEU A 31 1.84 21.03 6.01
N ILE A 32 0.91 20.52 5.19
CA ILE A 32 0.01 21.36 4.38
C ILE A 32 -0.82 22.26 5.30
N ARG A 33 -1.44 21.68 6.34
CA ARG A 33 -2.36 22.39 7.23
C ARG A 33 -1.70 23.44 8.11
N HIS A 34 -0.52 23.15 8.67
CA HIS A 34 0.13 24.00 9.66
C HIS A 34 1.26 24.85 9.11
N HIS A 35 1.82 24.48 7.95
CA HIS A 35 3.00 25.12 7.38
C HIS A 35 2.81 25.61 5.94
N GLN A 36 1.59 25.46 5.38
CA GLN A 36 1.22 25.97 4.05
C GLN A 36 2.21 25.59 2.93
N ILE A 37 2.80 24.40 3.04
CA ILE A 37 3.75 23.93 2.05
C ILE A 37 3.04 23.60 0.72
N ASP A 38 3.77 23.71 -0.39
CA ASP A 38 3.34 23.12 -1.65
C ASP A 38 3.51 21.59 -1.57
N PRO A 39 2.41 20.81 -1.60
CA PRO A 39 2.49 19.37 -1.47
C PRO A 39 3.22 18.70 -2.64
N LEU A 40 3.23 19.32 -3.83
CA LEU A 40 3.97 18.81 -4.98
C LEU A 40 5.47 19.16 -4.90
N ASP A 41 5.85 20.24 -4.22
CA ASP A 41 7.25 20.49 -3.87
C ASP A 41 7.77 19.47 -2.86
N PHE A 42 6.96 19.13 -1.86
CA PHE A 42 7.27 18.07 -0.92
C PHE A 42 7.47 16.71 -1.60
N ASP A 43 6.53 16.31 -2.48
CA ASP A 43 6.64 15.06 -3.22
C ASP A 43 7.92 15.01 -4.06
N ARG A 44 8.20 16.08 -4.82
CA ARG A 44 9.43 16.19 -5.64
C ARG A 44 10.71 16.03 -4.82
N LYS A 45 10.77 16.61 -3.62
CA LYS A 45 11.95 16.57 -2.74
C LYS A 45 12.03 15.33 -1.87
N CYS A 46 10.92 14.63 -1.69
CA CYS A 46 10.85 13.34 -1.04
C CYS A 46 10.86 12.24 -2.10
N ASP A 47 9.73 11.57 -2.30
CA ASP A 47 9.59 10.40 -3.16
C ASP A 47 10.12 10.62 -4.60
N GLY A 48 9.98 11.84 -5.12
CA GLY A 48 10.51 12.26 -6.42
C GLY A 48 12.04 12.22 -6.52
N ALA A 49 12.75 12.48 -5.41
CA ALA A 49 14.21 12.55 -5.36
C ALA A 49 14.88 11.18 -5.12
N LEU A 50 14.11 10.11 -4.90
CA LEU A 50 14.66 8.78 -4.69
C LEU A 50 15.33 8.24 -5.97
N PRO A 51 16.57 7.70 -5.89
CA PRO A 51 17.24 7.04 -7.00
C PRO A 51 16.70 5.60 -7.16
N LEU A 52 15.44 5.48 -7.59
CA LEU A 52 14.73 4.18 -7.61
C LEU A 52 15.42 3.14 -8.49
N ASP A 53 16.02 3.52 -9.61
CA ASP A 53 16.72 2.63 -10.53
C ASP A 53 17.96 1.96 -9.91
N ASP A 54 18.56 2.56 -8.87
CA ASP A 54 19.73 2.03 -8.19
C ASP A 54 19.38 1.02 -7.08
N VAL A 55 18.17 1.15 -6.51
CA VAL A 55 17.74 0.41 -5.31
C VAL A 55 16.68 -0.64 -5.59
N LEU A 56 15.83 -0.44 -6.61
CA LEU A 56 14.78 -1.37 -7.01
C LEU A 56 15.20 -2.16 -8.24
N LYS A 57 14.87 -3.44 -8.26
CA LYS A 57 15.07 -4.32 -9.41
C LYS A 57 13.83 -5.18 -9.62
N PRO A 58 13.47 -5.50 -10.87
CA PRO A 58 12.43 -6.48 -11.15
C PRO A 58 12.67 -7.78 -10.40
N ASN A 59 11.62 -8.32 -9.79
CA ASN A 59 11.64 -9.64 -9.18
C ASN A 59 10.86 -10.62 -10.09
N PRO A 60 11.54 -11.59 -10.73
CA PRO A 60 10.88 -12.55 -11.62
C PRO A 60 9.72 -13.31 -10.97
N ASP A 61 9.84 -13.66 -9.69
CA ASP A 61 8.80 -14.42 -8.97
C ASP A 61 7.55 -13.56 -8.74
N THR A 62 7.71 -12.26 -8.51
CA THR A 62 6.59 -11.31 -8.38
C THR A 62 5.91 -11.08 -9.73
N ILE A 63 6.69 -10.93 -10.80
CA ILE A 63 6.15 -10.81 -12.16
C ILE A 63 5.36 -12.07 -12.52
N GLN A 64 5.91 -13.25 -12.24
CA GLN A 64 5.23 -14.52 -12.53
C GLN A 64 3.96 -14.68 -11.71
N LEU A 65 4.00 -14.33 -10.41
CA LEU A 65 2.80 -14.31 -9.57
C LEU A 65 1.69 -13.45 -10.17
N LEU A 66 2.03 -12.23 -10.62
CA LEU A 66 1.05 -11.35 -11.24
C LEU A 66 0.49 -11.91 -12.56
N LYS A 67 1.32 -12.60 -13.36
CA LYS A 67 0.90 -13.29 -14.60
C LYS A 67 -0.07 -14.44 -14.34
N ASP A 68 0.07 -15.12 -13.21
CA ASP A 68 -0.65 -16.36 -12.92
C ASP A 68 -2.05 -16.13 -12.35
N PHE A 69 -2.35 -14.93 -11.85
CA PHE A 69 -3.72 -14.54 -11.56
C PHE A 69 -4.61 -14.66 -12.81
N ASP A 70 -5.79 -15.24 -12.65
CA ASP A 70 -6.77 -15.35 -13.71
C ASP A 70 -7.47 -13.99 -13.93
N ARG A 71 -7.03 -13.26 -14.97
CA ARG A 71 -7.58 -11.95 -15.35
C ARG A 71 -9.04 -11.99 -15.81
N LYS A 72 -9.64 -13.17 -16.04
CA LYS A 72 -11.09 -13.29 -16.27
C LYS A 72 -11.89 -13.23 -14.97
N LYS A 73 -11.27 -13.57 -13.84
CA LYS A 73 -11.89 -13.57 -12.51
C LYS A 73 -11.54 -12.32 -11.70
N THR A 74 -10.32 -11.81 -11.89
CA THR A 74 -9.73 -10.84 -10.96
C THR A 74 -9.03 -9.72 -11.71
N ARG A 75 -9.30 -8.50 -11.27
CA ARG A 75 -8.55 -7.30 -11.65
C ARG A 75 -7.49 -7.01 -10.61
N VAL A 76 -6.29 -6.58 -11.02
CA VAL A 76 -5.20 -6.27 -10.09
C VAL A 76 -4.92 -4.77 -10.09
N TRP A 77 -5.10 -4.14 -8.95
CA TRP A 77 -5.02 -2.68 -8.77
C TRP A 77 -3.98 -2.35 -7.69
N ALA A 78 -3.30 -1.21 -7.83
CA ALA A 78 -2.45 -0.68 -6.78
C ALA A 78 -3.24 0.32 -5.92
N LEU A 79 -3.22 0.13 -4.60
CA LEU A 79 -3.82 1.06 -3.64
C LEU A 79 -2.71 1.60 -2.73
N THR A 80 -2.33 2.85 -2.89
CA THR A 80 -1.13 3.43 -2.25
C THR A 80 -1.40 4.76 -1.57
N ASN A 81 -0.67 5.04 -0.47
CA ASN A 81 -0.68 6.35 0.17
C ASN A 81 0.28 7.36 -0.48
N ALA A 82 1.09 6.91 -1.45
CA ALA A 82 1.96 7.78 -2.24
C ALA A 82 1.15 8.55 -3.30
N TYR A 83 1.78 9.56 -3.90
CA TYR A 83 1.24 10.22 -5.09
C TYR A 83 1.50 9.39 -6.36
N LYS A 84 0.72 9.67 -7.40
CA LYS A 84 0.74 8.89 -8.66
C LYS A 84 2.11 8.84 -9.32
N ASP A 85 2.91 9.90 -9.25
CA ASP A 85 4.20 9.95 -9.95
C ASP A 85 5.19 8.95 -9.35
N HIS A 86 5.27 8.88 -8.01
CA HIS A 86 6.09 7.88 -7.33
C HIS A 86 5.58 6.46 -7.61
N ALA A 87 4.28 6.22 -7.50
CA ALA A 87 3.68 4.91 -7.77
C ALA A 87 4.00 4.41 -9.18
N ASN A 88 3.83 5.26 -10.20
CA ASN A 88 4.15 4.93 -11.59
C ASN A 88 5.64 4.66 -11.78
N ARG A 89 6.54 5.44 -11.16
CA ARG A 89 7.99 5.21 -11.24
C ARG A 89 8.37 3.86 -10.63
N VAL A 90 7.86 3.53 -9.44
CA VAL A 90 8.12 2.24 -8.79
C VAL A 90 7.65 1.07 -9.66
N LEU A 91 6.41 1.11 -10.16
CA LEU A 91 5.87 0.05 -11.03
C LEU A 91 6.69 -0.10 -12.31
N LYS A 92 7.16 1.01 -12.90
CA LYS A 92 8.00 0.98 -14.09
C LYS A 92 9.34 0.31 -13.83
N VAL A 93 10.04 0.71 -12.76
CA VAL A 93 11.37 0.16 -12.41
C VAL A 93 11.27 -1.33 -12.07
N LEU A 94 10.21 -1.75 -11.38
CA LEU A 94 9.98 -3.15 -11.04
C LEU A 94 9.47 -4.00 -12.22
N GLY A 95 9.16 -3.39 -13.37
CA GLY A 95 8.59 -4.10 -14.53
C GLY A 95 7.16 -4.60 -14.29
N LEU A 96 6.38 -3.88 -13.47
CA LEU A 96 5.04 -4.29 -13.03
C LEU A 96 3.89 -3.51 -13.69
N SER A 97 4.18 -2.42 -14.41
CA SER A 97 3.17 -1.50 -14.96
C SER A 97 2.10 -2.18 -15.82
N GLU A 98 2.45 -3.18 -16.62
CA GLU A 98 1.49 -3.89 -17.48
C GLU A 98 0.55 -4.84 -16.72
N TYR A 99 0.89 -5.21 -15.48
CA TYR A 99 0.12 -6.17 -14.67
C TYR A 99 -0.84 -5.49 -13.69
N ILE A 100 -0.70 -4.18 -13.49
CA ILE A 100 -1.54 -3.34 -12.65
C ILE A 100 -2.44 -2.51 -13.56
N GLU A 101 -3.75 -2.72 -13.44
CA GLU A 101 -4.73 -2.06 -14.32
C GLU A 101 -4.93 -0.59 -13.97
N GLU A 102 -4.94 -0.27 -12.68
CA GLU A 102 -5.22 1.07 -12.17
C GLU A 102 -4.49 1.31 -10.86
N ILE A 103 -4.27 2.60 -10.57
CA ILE A 103 -3.65 3.07 -9.32
C ILE A 103 -4.64 3.99 -8.62
N VAL A 104 -4.99 3.64 -7.38
CA VAL A 104 -5.66 4.52 -6.43
C VAL A 104 -4.59 5.09 -5.51
N PHE A 105 -4.42 6.40 -5.54
CA PHE A 105 -3.32 7.12 -4.89
C PHE A 105 -3.83 8.30 -4.07
N CYS A 106 -2.98 8.84 -3.20
CA CYS A 106 -3.30 10.06 -2.47
C CYS A 106 -3.14 11.28 -3.38
N ASP A 107 -4.23 11.93 -3.75
CA ASP A 107 -4.22 13.10 -4.63
C ASP A 107 -3.74 14.36 -3.89
N TYR A 108 -2.43 14.47 -3.67
CA TYR A 108 -1.79 15.54 -2.89
C TYR A 108 -2.24 16.98 -3.22
N PRO A 109 -2.54 17.36 -4.48
CA PRO A 109 -3.11 18.67 -4.80
C PRO A 109 -4.50 18.94 -4.21
N SER A 110 -5.30 17.91 -3.92
CA SER A 110 -6.61 18.06 -3.31
C SER A 110 -6.47 18.33 -1.82
N PRO A 111 -6.97 19.46 -1.26
CA PRO A 111 -6.74 19.82 0.15
C PRO A 111 -7.31 18.80 1.15
N ASP A 112 -8.35 18.07 0.74
CA ASP A 112 -9.05 17.07 1.55
C ASP A 112 -8.80 15.63 1.03
N PHE A 113 -7.69 15.41 0.31
CA PHE A 113 -7.33 14.07 -0.18
C PHE A 113 -7.31 13.07 0.96
N SER A 114 -7.82 11.86 0.75
CA SER A 114 -7.83 10.78 1.75
C SER A 114 -6.68 9.80 1.55
N CYS A 115 -6.35 9.03 2.60
CA CYS A 115 -5.31 8.00 2.58
C CYS A 115 -5.76 6.79 3.40
N LYS A 116 -5.14 5.63 3.19
CA LYS A 116 -5.31 4.49 4.12
C LYS A 116 -4.83 4.91 5.53
N PRO A 117 -5.50 4.51 6.62
CA PRO A 117 -6.61 3.55 6.70
C PRO A 117 -8.03 4.20 6.73
N GLU A 118 -8.23 5.39 6.16
CA GLU A 118 -9.53 6.08 6.22
C GLU A 118 -10.60 5.40 5.36
N PRO A 119 -11.83 5.22 5.88
CA PRO A 119 -12.93 4.60 5.14
C PRO A 119 -13.19 5.21 3.76
N PHE A 120 -13.07 6.53 3.65
CA PHE A 120 -13.31 7.22 2.38
C PHE A 120 -12.32 6.82 1.29
N PHE A 121 -11.07 6.50 1.63
CA PHE A 121 -10.08 6.06 0.65
C PHE A 121 -10.42 4.69 0.03
N TYR A 122 -10.89 3.75 0.85
CA TYR A 122 -11.38 2.45 0.35
C TYR A 122 -12.67 2.60 -0.46
N GLN A 123 -13.57 3.51 -0.06
CA GLN A 123 -14.78 3.81 -0.84
C GLN A 123 -14.44 4.41 -2.20
N GLN A 124 -13.44 5.29 -2.28
CA GLN A 124 -12.92 5.80 -3.55
C GLN A 124 -12.39 4.67 -4.43
N ALA A 125 -11.64 3.73 -3.87
CA ALA A 125 -11.16 2.56 -4.60
C ALA A 125 -12.32 1.71 -5.17
N LEU A 126 -13.35 1.43 -4.36
CA LEU A 126 -14.56 0.72 -4.81
C LEU A 126 -15.28 1.46 -5.94
N ASN A 127 -15.47 2.77 -5.79
CA ASN A 127 -16.13 3.62 -6.79
C ASN A 127 -15.36 3.64 -8.11
N GLN A 128 -14.04 3.83 -8.06
CA GLN A 128 -13.18 3.85 -9.24
C GLN A 128 -13.17 2.47 -9.93
N ALA A 129 -13.17 1.38 -9.15
CA ALA A 129 -13.23 0.02 -9.67
C ALA A 129 -14.62 -0.40 -10.20
N GLY A 130 -15.67 0.38 -9.93
CA GLY A 130 -17.05 0.03 -10.25
C GLY A 130 -17.58 -1.14 -9.41
N VAL A 131 -17.03 -1.36 -8.22
CA VAL A 131 -17.39 -2.47 -7.33
C VAL A 131 -18.39 -2.00 -6.28
N THR A 132 -19.60 -2.54 -6.29
CA THR A 132 -20.65 -2.20 -5.33
C THR A 132 -20.70 -3.12 -4.11
N ASP A 133 -20.10 -4.31 -4.23
CA ASP A 133 -20.05 -5.33 -3.18
C ASP A 133 -18.60 -5.47 -2.67
N PRO A 134 -18.26 -4.85 -1.52
CA PRO A 134 -16.91 -4.88 -0.98
C PRO A 134 -16.39 -6.30 -0.72
N SER A 135 -17.28 -7.28 -0.49
CA SER A 135 -16.88 -8.66 -0.22
C SER A 135 -16.15 -9.33 -1.40
N LYS A 136 -16.20 -8.72 -2.60
CA LYS A 136 -15.45 -9.14 -3.79
C LYS A 136 -14.01 -8.61 -3.84
N CYS A 137 -13.63 -7.72 -2.93
CA CYS A 137 -12.29 -7.14 -2.89
C CYS A 137 -11.35 -7.96 -2.00
N TYR A 138 -10.15 -8.19 -2.53
CA TYR A 138 -9.05 -8.87 -1.86
C TYR A 138 -7.92 -7.86 -1.66
N PHE A 139 -7.35 -7.80 -0.46
CA PHE A 139 -6.38 -6.77 -0.10
C PHE A 139 -5.17 -7.36 0.60
N ILE A 140 -4.00 -6.88 0.22
CA ILE A 140 -2.73 -7.16 0.88
C ILE A 140 -2.00 -5.85 1.13
N ASP A 141 -1.47 -5.70 2.34
CA ASP A 141 -0.71 -4.51 2.77
C ASP A 141 0.23 -4.91 3.91
N ASP A 142 1.31 -4.17 4.10
CA ASP A 142 2.28 -4.37 5.18
C ASP A 142 1.86 -3.65 6.48
N SER A 143 0.93 -2.70 6.40
CA SER A 143 0.36 -2.03 7.57
C SER A 143 -0.87 -2.77 8.09
N LEU A 144 -0.73 -3.35 9.29
CA LEU A 144 -1.85 -3.98 10.01
C LEU A 144 -3.07 -3.06 10.13
N LYS A 145 -2.86 -1.74 10.34
CA LYS A 145 -3.97 -0.77 10.43
C LYS A 145 -4.75 -0.69 9.12
N ASN A 146 -4.07 -0.75 7.98
CA ASN A 146 -4.69 -0.72 6.67
C ASN A 146 -5.49 -2.00 6.41
N VAL A 147 -4.92 -3.16 6.74
CA VAL A 147 -5.56 -4.47 6.54
C VAL A 147 -6.81 -4.60 7.41
N VAL A 148 -6.72 -4.24 8.69
CA VAL A 148 -7.87 -4.26 9.62
C VAL A 148 -8.96 -3.28 9.18
N ALA A 149 -8.60 -2.10 8.66
CA ALA A 149 -9.58 -1.15 8.16
C ALA A 149 -10.36 -1.71 6.95
N ALA A 150 -9.66 -2.28 5.96
CA ALA A 150 -10.30 -2.93 4.82
C ALA A 150 -11.27 -4.04 5.28
N LYS A 151 -10.85 -4.89 6.22
CA LYS A 151 -11.71 -5.97 6.74
C LYS A 151 -12.95 -5.43 7.45
N LYS A 152 -12.79 -4.39 8.28
CA LYS A 152 -13.92 -3.72 8.96
C LYS A 152 -14.91 -3.07 7.99
N LEU A 153 -14.44 -2.67 6.81
CA LEU A 153 -15.26 -2.12 5.73
C LEU A 153 -15.91 -3.21 4.85
N GLY A 154 -15.75 -4.49 5.21
CA GLY A 154 -16.42 -5.60 4.55
C GLY A 154 -15.66 -6.17 3.35
N TRP A 155 -14.37 -5.85 3.18
CA TRP A 155 -13.57 -6.47 2.13
C TRP A 155 -13.40 -7.97 2.38
N GLY A 156 -13.55 -8.77 1.34
CA GLY A 156 -13.72 -10.22 1.43
C GLY A 156 -12.55 -10.94 2.11
N SER A 157 -11.34 -10.66 1.66
CA SER A 157 -10.11 -11.24 2.23
C SER A 157 -9.00 -10.20 2.34
N CYS A 158 -8.41 -10.07 3.52
CA CYS A 158 -7.42 -9.06 3.87
C CYS A 158 -6.20 -9.75 4.51
N VAL A 159 -5.05 -9.65 3.85
CA VAL A 159 -3.80 -10.34 4.20
C VAL A 159 -2.75 -9.32 4.64
N LEU A 160 -2.08 -9.60 5.76
CA LEU A 160 -0.93 -8.82 6.21
C LEU A 160 0.36 -9.39 5.62
N TYR A 161 1.10 -8.58 4.89
CA TYR A 161 2.47 -8.91 4.51
C TYR A 161 3.42 -8.51 5.65
N ARG A 162 4.27 -9.43 6.10
CA ARG A 162 5.38 -9.10 7.00
C ARG A 162 6.66 -9.58 6.34
N GLU A 163 7.56 -8.65 6.03
CA GLU A 163 8.88 -9.05 5.58
C GLU A 163 9.50 -9.98 6.63
N SER A 164 10.03 -11.12 6.18
CA SER A 164 10.75 -12.04 7.07
C SER A 164 11.98 -11.30 7.59
N THR A 165 11.91 -10.75 8.79
CA THR A 165 13.13 -10.37 9.49
C THR A 165 13.92 -11.64 9.74
N PRO A 166 15.25 -11.68 9.54
CA PRO A 166 16.10 -12.78 9.99
C PRO A 166 16.23 -12.77 11.51
N ASP A 167 15.10 -12.75 12.22
CA ASP A 167 14.99 -12.92 13.65
C ASP A 167 14.41 -14.32 13.92
N PRO A 168 15.25 -15.30 14.28
CA PRO A 168 14.80 -16.66 14.59
C PRO A 168 13.90 -16.76 15.82
N SER A 169 13.66 -15.66 16.55
CA SER A 169 12.82 -15.65 17.75
C SER A 169 11.33 -15.37 17.49
N ASN A 170 10.94 -15.03 16.24
CA ASN A 170 9.56 -14.65 15.92
C ASN A 170 8.98 -15.53 14.78
N PRO A 171 8.49 -16.74 15.09
CA PRO A 171 7.91 -17.63 14.09
C PRO A 171 6.69 -17.01 13.41
N VAL A 172 6.49 -17.34 12.13
CA VAL A 172 5.27 -17.04 11.37
C VAL A 172 4.06 -17.46 12.19
N VAL A 173 3.28 -16.50 12.66
CA VAL A 173 2.08 -16.77 13.45
C VAL A 173 0.96 -17.20 12.51
N SER A 174 0.91 -18.51 12.23
CA SER A 174 -0.30 -19.15 11.74
C SER A 174 -1.31 -19.23 12.89
N GLY A 175 -2.14 -18.19 13.01
CA GLY A 175 -3.31 -18.14 13.89
C GLY A 175 -3.00 -17.98 15.39
N GLY A 176 -3.47 -16.88 15.98
CA GLY A 176 -3.58 -16.76 17.45
C GLY A 176 -2.89 -15.57 18.11
N ASP A 177 -2.24 -14.67 17.38
CA ASP A 177 -1.80 -13.39 17.96
C ASP A 177 -3.03 -12.46 18.12
N PRO A 178 -3.39 -12.00 19.33
CA PRO A 178 -4.46 -11.02 19.49
C PRO A 178 -4.22 -9.71 18.73
N SER A 179 -2.99 -9.42 18.30
CA SER A 179 -2.66 -8.30 17.40
C SER A 179 -3.12 -8.52 15.94
N THR A 180 -3.38 -9.76 15.51
CA THR A 180 -3.91 -10.11 14.18
C THR A 180 -5.41 -10.40 14.20
N ALA A 181 -6.10 -10.08 15.30
CA ALA A 181 -7.55 -10.13 15.36
C ALA A 181 -8.17 -9.21 14.29
N GLY A 182 -8.79 -9.81 13.27
CA GLY A 182 -9.46 -9.10 12.19
C GLY A 182 -8.74 -9.07 10.84
N ILE A 183 -7.78 -9.96 10.59
CA ILE A 183 -7.21 -10.21 9.26
C ILE A 183 -7.30 -11.71 8.91
N ASP A 184 -7.28 -12.07 7.63
CA ASP A 184 -7.50 -13.46 7.18
C ASP A 184 -6.21 -14.30 7.21
N ALA A 185 -5.06 -13.69 6.93
CA ALA A 185 -3.76 -14.36 6.99
C ALA A 185 -2.62 -13.36 7.23
N THR A 186 -1.49 -13.85 7.74
CA THR A 186 -0.20 -13.17 7.68
C THR A 186 0.73 -14.00 6.82
N ILE A 187 1.37 -13.38 5.84
CA ILE A 187 2.33 -14.03 4.94
C ILE A 187 3.67 -13.31 5.00
N THR A 188 4.75 -14.01 4.67
CA THR A 188 6.08 -13.42 4.57
C THR A 188 6.69 -13.49 3.18
N SER A 189 6.04 -14.21 2.27
CA SER A 189 6.31 -14.21 0.85
C SER A 189 5.03 -14.01 0.06
N LEU A 190 5.09 -13.19 -1.00
CA LEU A 190 3.95 -13.01 -1.91
C LEU A 190 3.52 -14.32 -2.59
N GLN A 191 4.41 -15.32 -2.67
CA GLN A 191 4.05 -16.63 -3.26
C GLN A 191 3.00 -17.38 -2.44
N GLU A 192 2.87 -17.09 -1.14
CA GLU A 192 1.85 -17.70 -0.28
C GLU A 192 0.43 -17.29 -0.67
N LEU A 193 0.26 -16.22 -1.47
CA LEU A 193 -1.04 -15.85 -2.04
C LEU A 193 -1.63 -16.95 -2.92
N ARG A 194 -0.79 -17.80 -3.55
CA ARG A 194 -1.25 -18.97 -4.31
C ARG A 194 -1.99 -19.98 -3.46
N THR A 195 -1.72 -20.01 -2.16
CA THR A 195 -2.42 -20.85 -1.19
C THR A 195 -3.61 -20.10 -0.59
N VAL A 196 -3.39 -18.87 -0.12
CA VAL A 196 -4.42 -18.09 0.59
C VAL A 196 -5.59 -17.69 -0.33
N TRP A 197 -5.30 -17.40 -1.60
CA TRP A 197 -6.26 -16.99 -2.63
C TRP A 197 -6.23 -17.90 -3.85
N SER A 198 -6.04 -19.21 -3.64
CA SER A 198 -5.85 -20.20 -4.71
C SER A 198 -6.88 -20.11 -5.85
N HIS A 199 -8.14 -19.84 -5.52
CA HIS A 199 -9.25 -19.72 -6.49
C HIS A 199 -9.13 -18.52 -7.45
N LEU A 200 -8.26 -17.54 -7.17
CA LEU A 200 -7.99 -16.38 -8.01
C LEU A 200 -6.90 -16.62 -9.06
N PHE A 201 -6.15 -17.72 -8.96
CA PHE A 201 -5.10 -18.09 -9.91
C PHE A 201 -5.67 -18.96 -11.04
N LYS A 202 -4.94 -19.02 -12.15
CA LYS A 202 -5.22 -19.96 -13.24
C LYS A 202 -5.02 -21.39 -12.71
N ASP A 203 -5.86 -22.32 -13.16
CA ASP A 203 -5.65 -23.73 -12.86
C ASP A 203 -4.37 -24.20 -13.57
N ASP A 204 -3.53 -25.01 -12.91
CA ASP A 204 -2.31 -25.61 -13.49
C ASP A 204 -2.61 -26.60 -14.65
N SER A 205 -3.85 -26.67 -15.11
CA SER A 205 -4.39 -27.66 -16.05
C SER A 205 -4.69 -27.07 -17.45
N ALA A 206 -3.98 -26.02 -17.87
CA ALA A 206 -4.16 -25.37 -19.18
C ALA A 206 -2.87 -25.36 -20.02
#